data_AF-A0A2N3D698-F1
#
_entry.id   AF-A0A2N3D698-F1
#
_cell.length_a   1.000
_cell.length_b   1.000
_cell.length_c   1.000
_cell.angle_alpha   90.00
_cell.angle_beta   90.00
_cell.angle_gamma   90.00
#
_symmetry.space_group_name_H-M   'P 1'
#
loop_
_entity.id
_entity.type
_entity.pdbx_description
1 polymer ?
#
loop_
_entity_poly.entity_id
_entity_poly.type
_entity_poly.pdbx_seq_one_letter_code
_entity_poly.pdbx_strand_id
1 'polypeptide(L)'
;MSIFEFVSQDELDDLDEDHRVAFMQLVNAAQRSLSTKVEALDPDNQYEWQKAEELRYSFMNVVVAAAKRFEIEPFHSMEVPQYANFRHADHRQFKSDLDHYVTQLVLDNSLRSRQDSVEVLPNTKDQLRTYVSGLRQCIESGNMTVAKREALLKKLDAFESELEKRRLNMLTVAKFAYLILSVPGTMWASADITHKLTTNIMQTVAEAKVAEDETRQFPATAPLKALSAPRQPAPTKDFPDFDSDLDGDVPF
;
A
#
# COMPACT_ATOMS: atom_id res chain seq x y z
N MET A 1 -4.28 13.35 25.97
CA MET A 1 -4.54 13.70 24.56
C MET A 1 -5.25 12.55 23.89
N SER A 2 -6.23 12.88 23.05
CA SER A 2 -7.16 11.90 22.45
C SER A 2 -6.72 11.54 21.04
N ILE A 3 -6.85 10.28 20.63
CA ILE A 3 -6.65 9.86 19.22
C ILE A 3 -7.48 10.70 18.23
N PHE A 4 -8.64 11.17 18.69
CA PHE A 4 -9.57 12.03 17.94
C PHE A 4 -9.01 13.40 17.56
N GLU A 5 -7.84 13.78 18.09
CA GLU A 5 -7.15 14.95 17.61
C GLU A 5 -6.60 14.76 16.20
N PHE A 6 -6.22 13.54 15.82
CA PHE A 6 -5.50 13.25 14.58
C PHE A 6 -6.37 12.53 13.55
N VAL A 7 -7.34 11.74 14.01
CA VAL A 7 -8.16 10.88 13.16
C VAL A 7 -9.62 10.96 13.61
N SER A 8 -10.53 11.20 12.67
CA SER A 8 -11.97 11.23 12.95
C SER A 8 -12.54 9.84 13.22
N GLN A 9 -13.71 9.76 13.87
CA GLN A 9 -14.38 8.48 14.11
C GLN A 9 -14.74 7.78 12.78
N ASP A 10 -15.22 8.54 11.80
CA ASP A 10 -15.58 8.02 10.48
C ASP A 10 -14.35 7.38 9.79
N GLU A 11 -13.18 8.03 9.87
CA GLU A 11 -11.93 7.46 9.33
C GLU A 11 -11.47 6.20 10.08
N LEU A 12 -11.80 6.05 11.36
CA LEU A 12 -11.51 4.83 12.12
C LEU A 12 -12.46 3.69 11.77
N ASP A 13 -13.73 4.00 11.52
CA ASP A 13 -14.75 3.03 11.16
C ASP A 13 -14.56 2.50 9.71
N ASP A 14 -13.92 3.29 8.84
CA ASP A 14 -13.60 2.94 7.45
C ASP A 14 -12.23 2.24 7.27
N LEU A 15 -11.53 1.89 8.35
CA LEU A 15 -10.23 1.21 8.26
C LEU A 15 -10.35 -0.19 7.63
N ASP A 16 -9.33 -0.57 6.86
CA ASP A 16 -9.22 -1.89 6.24
C ASP A 16 -9.11 -3.01 7.29
N GLU A 17 -9.53 -4.24 6.94
CA GLU A 17 -9.40 -5.40 7.81
C GLU A 17 -7.93 -5.89 7.91
N ASP A 18 -7.11 -5.64 6.88
CA ASP A 18 -5.68 -5.92 6.93
C ASP A 18 -4.99 -4.88 7.83
N HIS A 19 -4.46 -5.36 8.97
CA HIS A 19 -3.76 -4.56 9.97
C HIS A 19 -2.67 -3.64 9.39
N ARG A 20 -1.95 -4.07 8.34
CA ARG A 20 -0.89 -3.25 7.72
C ARG A 20 -1.48 -2.11 6.89
N VAL A 21 -2.56 -2.39 6.17
CA VAL A 21 -3.26 -1.38 5.37
C VAL A 21 -3.97 -0.39 6.29
N ALA A 22 -4.66 -0.88 7.33
CA ALA A 22 -5.28 -0.05 8.37
C ALA A 22 -4.25 0.87 9.04
N PHE A 23 -3.10 0.33 9.44
CA PHE A 23 -2.01 1.13 10.03
C PHE A 23 -1.53 2.23 9.06
N MET A 24 -1.32 1.89 7.79
CA MET A 24 -0.91 2.87 6.77
C MET A 24 -1.97 3.96 6.55
N GLN A 25 -3.26 3.61 6.52
CA GLN A 25 -4.37 4.57 6.39
C GLN A 25 -4.39 5.53 7.59
N LEU A 26 -4.31 4.99 8.80
CA LEU A 26 -4.29 5.75 10.05
C LEU A 26 -3.08 6.70 10.10
N VAL A 27 -1.88 6.23 9.76
CA VAL A 27 -0.66 7.05 9.74
C VAL A 27 -0.81 8.20 8.73
N ASN A 28 -1.33 7.93 7.53
CA ASN A 28 -1.55 8.98 6.53
C ASN A 28 -2.55 10.04 7.00
N ALA A 29 -3.67 9.64 7.62
CA ALA A 29 -4.65 10.57 8.19
C ALA A 29 -4.00 11.43 9.30
N ALA A 30 -3.30 10.77 10.23
CA ALA A 30 -2.64 11.45 11.34
C ALA A 30 -1.51 12.40 10.88
N GLN A 31 -0.71 12.02 9.87
CA GLN A 31 0.34 12.87 9.29
C GLN A 31 -0.26 14.12 8.62
N ARG A 32 -1.36 13.97 7.87
CA ARG A 32 -2.06 15.10 7.25
C ARG A 32 -2.61 16.06 8.31
N SER A 33 -3.25 15.52 9.35
CA SER A 33 -3.76 16.32 10.47
C SER A 33 -2.63 17.06 11.20
N LEU A 34 -1.50 16.37 11.47
CA LEU A 34 -0.33 17.00 12.07
C LEU A 34 0.23 18.14 11.21
N SER A 35 0.40 17.92 9.89
CA SER A 35 0.93 18.95 8.97
C SER A 35 0.05 20.19 8.98
N THR A 36 -1.26 20.02 8.79
CA THR A 36 -2.24 21.12 8.80
C THR A 36 -2.20 21.92 10.11
N LYS A 37 -2.08 21.24 11.26
CA LYS A 37 -2.03 21.91 12.56
C LYS A 37 -0.73 22.63 12.81
N VAL A 38 0.40 22.06 12.41
CA VAL A 38 1.72 22.66 12.60
C VAL A 38 1.95 23.84 11.65
N GLU A 39 1.43 23.76 10.42
CA GLU A 39 1.48 24.86 9.43
C GLU A 39 0.69 26.09 9.88
N ALA A 40 -0.35 25.91 10.70
CA ALA A 40 -1.15 27.00 11.24
C ALA A 40 -0.47 27.75 12.41
N LEU A 41 0.72 27.31 12.84
CA LEU A 41 1.44 27.88 13.98
C LEU A 41 2.60 28.78 13.51
N ASP A 42 2.80 29.90 14.20
CA ASP A 42 3.92 30.82 14.02
C ASP A 42 5.18 30.25 14.69
N PRO A 43 6.24 29.95 13.91
CA PRO A 43 7.48 29.40 14.45
C PRO A 43 8.26 30.38 15.35
N ASP A 44 8.02 31.69 15.23
CA ASP A 44 8.71 32.71 16.02
C ASP A 44 8.06 32.92 17.40
N ASN A 45 6.84 32.41 17.60
CA ASN A 45 6.13 32.47 18.87
C ASN A 45 6.48 31.27 19.76
N GLN A 46 7.14 31.53 20.90
CA GLN A 46 7.57 30.50 21.86
C GLN A 46 6.44 29.59 22.35
N TYR A 47 5.24 30.14 22.57
CA TYR A 47 4.08 29.35 23.02
C TYR A 47 3.60 28.39 21.92
N GLU A 48 3.57 28.85 20.68
CA GLU A 48 3.15 28.05 19.54
C GLU A 48 4.19 26.99 19.18
N TRP A 49 5.48 27.29 19.40
CA TRP A 49 6.55 26.31 19.31
C TRP A 49 6.36 25.15 20.31
N GLN A 50 6.04 25.45 21.58
CA GLN A 50 5.73 24.41 22.58
C GLN A 50 4.52 23.58 22.18
N LYS A 51 3.47 24.22 21.67
CA LYS A 51 2.28 23.53 21.15
C LYS A 51 2.62 22.61 19.97
N ALA A 52 3.53 23.04 19.08
CA ALA A 52 4.01 22.19 17.98
C ALA A 52 4.77 20.96 18.48
N GLU A 53 5.56 21.09 19.55
CA GLU A 53 6.22 19.94 20.19
C GLU A 53 5.21 18.98 20.84
N GLU A 54 4.20 19.51 21.52
CA GLU A 54 3.11 18.72 22.12
C GLU A 54 2.33 17.92 21.06
N LEU A 55 2.03 18.55 19.91
CA LEU A 55 1.39 17.89 18.77
C LEU A 55 2.25 16.77 18.18
N ARG A 56 3.57 17.00 18.03
CA ARG A 56 4.52 15.98 17.54
C ARG A 56 4.65 14.80 18.48
N TYR A 57 4.74 15.06 19.78
CA TYR A 57 4.76 14.02 20.80
C TYR A 57 3.50 13.15 20.73
N SER A 58 2.35 13.81 20.59
CA SER A 58 1.05 13.13 20.58
C SER A 58 0.83 12.32 19.31
N PHE A 59 1.27 12.83 18.17
CA PHE A 59 1.33 12.07 16.93
C PHE A 59 2.14 10.78 17.10
N MET A 60 3.36 10.88 17.66
CA MET A 60 4.20 9.71 17.91
C MET A 60 3.53 8.71 18.85
N ASN A 61 2.91 9.19 19.93
CA ASN A 61 2.18 8.33 20.87
C ASN A 61 1.00 7.62 20.20
N VAL A 62 0.22 8.32 19.37
CA VAL A 62 -0.91 7.73 18.64
C VAL A 62 -0.44 6.67 17.65
N VAL A 63 0.61 6.95 16.88
CA VAL A 63 1.15 5.99 15.90
C VAL A 63 1.74 4.77 16.60
N VAL A 64 2.49 4.93 17.69
CA VAL A 64 3.03 3.77 18.45
C VAL A 64 1.90 2.97 19.11
N ALA A 65 0.86 3.62 19.64
CA ALA A 65 -0.30 2.92 20.18
C ALA A 65 -1.05 2.13 19.10
N ALA A 66 -1.24 2.72 17.91
CA ALA A 66 -1.83 2.04 16.76
C ALA A 66 -0.97 0.85 16.30
N ALA A 67 0.35 1.04 16.20
CA ALA A 67 1.28 -0.03 15.88
C ALA A 67 1.22 -1.18 16.89
N LYS A 68 1.09 -0.86 18.18
CA LYS A 68 0.93 -1.87 19.23
C LYS A 68 -0.37 -2.66 19.07
N ARG A 69 -1.48 -1.97 18.78
CA ARG A 69 -2.79 -2.59 18.54
C ARG A 69 -2.80 -3.50 17.31
N PHE A 70 -2.11 -3.11 16.25
CA PHE A 70 -2.06 -3.82 14.98
C PHE A 70 -0.86 -4.78 14.85
N GLU A 71 -0.03 -4.90 15.90
CA GLU A 71 1.16 -5.76 15.94
C GLU A 71 2.17 -5.46 14.81
N ILE A 72 2.41 -4.17 14.57
CA ILE A 72 3.26 -3.68 13.48
C ILE A 72 4.71 -3.49 13.94
N GLU A 73 5.60 -4.40 13.57
CA GLU A 73 7.05 -4.22 13.77
C GLU A 73 7.65 -3.28 12.72
N PRO A 74 8.65 -2.44 13.08
CA PRO A 74 9.36 -2.38 14.37
C PRO A 74 8.68 -1.50 15.45
N PHE A 75 7.53 -0.89 15.18
CA PHE A 75 6.94 0.12 16.07
C PHE A 75 6.19 -0.47 17.26
N HIS A 76 5.75 -1.72 17.16
CA HIS A 76 5.12 -2.45 18.26
C HIS A 76 6.04 -2.54 19.48
N SER A 77 7.32 -2.82 19.25
CA SER A 77 8.36 -2.90 20.29
C SER A 77 8.93 -1.54 20.71
N MET A 78 8.54 -0.44 20.05
CA MET A 78 9.03 0.88 20.35
C MET A 78 8.40 1.45 21.63
N GLU A 79 9.23 2.08 22.46
CA GLU A 79 8.81 2.86 23.61
C GLU A 79 8.73 4.33 23.24
N VAL A 80 7.65 4.99 23.66
CA VAL A 80 7.49 6.45 23.54
C VAL A 80 8.30 7.06 24.68
N PRO A 81 9.32 7.91 24.42
CA PRO A 81 10.01 8.67 25.44
C PRO A 81 9.03 9.39 26.36
N GLN A 82 9.39 9.58 27.62
CA GLN A 82 8.60 10.44 28.51
C GLN A 82 8.61 11.87 27.98
N TYR A 83 7.51 12.60 28.14
CA TYR A 83 7.39 13.98 27.67
C TYR A 83 8.54 14.90 28.10
N ALA A 84 9.01 14.77 29.34
CA ALA A 84 10.14 15.55 29.87
C ALA A 84 11.47 15.30 29.14
N ASN A 85 11.62 14.14 28.49
CA ASN A 85 12.82 13.74 27.76
C ASN A 85 12.63 13.80 26.25
N PHE A 86 11.44 14.17 25.76
CA PHE A 86 11.13 14.23 24.34
C PHE A 86 11.82 15.44 23.71
N ARG A 87 12.61 15.19 22.66
CA ARG A 87 13.33 16.21 21.91
C ARG A 87 12.89 16.22 20.46
N HIS A 88 13.08 17.36 19.81
CA HIS A 88 12.85 17.49 18.38
C HIS A 88 13.63 16.45 17.52
N ALA A 89 14.81 16.01 18.00
CA ALA A 89 15.57 14.95 17.34
C ALA A 89 14.84 13.60 17.33
N ASP A 90 14.15 13.25 18.43
CA ASP A 90 13.44 11.98 18.57
C ASP A 90 12.29 11.90 17.57
N HIS A 91 11.51 12.98 17.44
CA HIS A 91 10.45 13.06 16.44
C HIS A 91 10.98 12.96 15.01
N ARG A 92 12.12 13.59 14.70
CA ARG A 92 12.71 13.52 13.35
C ARG A 92 13.17 12.10 13.01
N GLN A 93 13.81 11.42 13.96
CA GLN A 93 14.22 10.03 13.79
C GLN A 93 13.00 9.12 13.61
N PHE A 94 12.03 9.24 14.51
CA PHE A 94 10.76 8.51 14.43
C PHE A 94 10.06 8.70 13.09
N LYS A 95 9.96 9.94 12.60
CA LYS A 95 9.36 10.24 11.30
C LYS A 95 10.15 9.59 10.15
N SER A 96 11.48 9.66 10.18
CA SER A 96 12.32 9.01 9.16
C SER A 96 12.08 7.50 9.11
N ASP A 97 12.02 6.84 10.27
CA ASP A 97 11.80 5.40 10.38
C ASP A 97 10.38 5.04 9.92
N LEU A 98 9.38 5.86 10.30
CA LEU A 98 7.99 5.70 9.88
C LEU A 98 7.83 5.85 8.37
N ASP A 99 8.39 6.89 7.77
CA ASP A 99 8.32 7.14 6.33
C ASP A 99 9.03 6.01 5.56
N HIS A 100 10.17 5.52 6.07
CA HIS A 100 10.86 4.36 5.50
C HIS A 100 9.96 3.11 5.52
N TYR A 101 9.35 2.80 6.66
CA TYR A 101 8.48 1.64 6.79
C TYR A 101 7.19 1.75 5.96
N VAL A 102 6.53 2.90 5.97
CA VAL A 102 5.36 3.16 5.11
C VAL A 102 5.72 2.98 3.64
N THR A 103 6.91 3.44 3.23
CA THR A 103 7.41 3.22 1.86
C THR A 103 7.56 1.73 1.56
N GLN A 104 8.13 0.94 2.48
CA GLN A 104 8.22 -0.52 2.33
C GLN A 104 6.82 -1.15 2.18
N LEU A 105 5.85 -0.76 3.02
CA LEU A 105 4.48 -1.26 2.92
C LEU A 105 3.82 -0.91 1.59
N VAL A 106 3.99 0.31 1.09
CA VAL A 106 3.45 0.73 -0.21
C VAL A 106 4.06 -0.10 -1.34
N LEU A 107 5.37 -0.34 -1.29
CA LEU A 107 6.06 -1.18 -2.27
C LEU A 107 5.61 -2.64 -2.19
N ASP A 108 5.48 -3.20 -1.00
CA ASP A 108 5.00 -4.57 -0.78
C ASP A 108 3.57 -4.75 -1.27
N ASN A 109 2.68 -3.79 -0.98
CA ASN A 109 1.31 -3.79 -1.46
C ASN A 109 1.26 -3.67 -2.99
N SER A 110 2.12 -2.85 -3.58
CA SER A 110 2.26 -2.77 -5.04
C SER A 110 2.76 -4.09 -5.63
N LEU A 111 3.74 -4.75 -4.99
CA LEU A 111 4.27 -6.04 -5.42
C LEU A 111 3.23 -7.16 -5.33
N ARG A 112 2.44 -7.22 -4.24
CA ARG A 112 1.31 -8.14 -4.09
C ARG A 112 0.25 -7.90 -5.16
N SER A 113 -0.16 -6.64 -5.36
CA SER A 113 -1.09 -6.28 -6.43
C SER A 113 -0.59 -6.70 -7.81
N ARG A 114 0.72 -6.65 -8.06
CA ARG A 114 1.36 -7.15 -9.29
C ARG A 114 1.42 -8.68 -9.37
N GLN A 115 1.45 -9.40 -8.25
CA GLN A 115 1.36 -10.87 -8.23
C GLN A 115 -0.06 -11.34 -8.55
N ASP A 116 -1.06 -10.62 -8.03
CA ASP A 116 -2.49 -10.93 -8.22
C ASP A 116 -3.08 -10.35 -9.51
N SER A 117 -2.27 -9.73 -10.36
CA SER A 117 -2.70 -9.17 -11.64
C SER A 117 -1.85 -9.67 -12.80
N VAL A 118 -2.47 -9.76 -13.97
CA VAL A 118 -1.85 -10.22 -15.22
C VAL A 118 -1.82 -9.09 -16.22
N GLU A 119 -0.69 -8.89 -16.90
CA GLU A 119 -0.63 -8.05 -18.10
C GLU A 119 -1.24 -8.80 -19.28
N VAL A 120 -2.37 -8.29 -19.78
CA VAL A 120 -3.11 -8.91 -20.88
C VAL A 120 -2.73 -8.21 -22.19
N LEU A 121 -2.08 -8.95 -23.09
CA LEU A 121 -1.69 -8.47 -24.42
C LEU A 121 -2.92 -8.03 -25.23
N PRO A 122 -2.79 -7.07 -26.17
CA PRO A 122 -3.92 -6.57 -26.95
C PRO A 122 -4.72 -7.67 -27.67
N ASN A 123 -4.04 -8.66 -28.27
CA ASN A 123 -4.68 -9.79 -28.93
C ASN A 123 -5.54 -10.62 -27.96
N THR A 124 -5.00 -10.89 -26.76
CA THR A 124 -5.72 -11.60 -25.70
C THR A 124 -6.92 -10.78 -25.19
N LYS A 125 -6.81 -9.44 -25.14
CA LYS A 125 -7.94 -8.57 -24.79
C LYS A 125 -9.08 -8.68 -25.81
N ASP A 126 -8.76 -8.69 -27.11
CA ASP A 126 -9.79 -8.82 -28.16
C ASP A 126 -10.52 -10.17 -28.10
N GLN A 127 -9.80 -11.24 -27.76
CA GLN A 127 -10.40 -12.55 -27.49
C GLN A 127 -11.35 -12.50 -26.28
N LEU A 128 -10.90 -11.91 -25.17
CA LEU A 128 -11.72 -11.73 -23.97
C LEU A 128 -12.97 -10.88 -24.24
N ARG A 129 -12.86 -9.80 -25.01
CA ARG A 129 -14.00 -8.97 -25.45
C ARG A 129 -15.01 -9.80 -26.26
N THR A 130 -14.53 -10.70 -27.12
CA THR A 130 -15.40 -11.61 -27.88
C THR A 130 -16.17 -12.56 -26.96
N TYR A 131 -15.52 -13.11 -25.93
CA TYR A 131 -16.20 -13.97 -24.95
C TYR A 131 -17.21 -13.19 -24.09
N VAL A 132 -16.86 -11.97 -23.67
CA VAL A 132 -17.73 -11.06 -22.92
C VAL A 132 -18.97 -10.67 -23.74
N SER A 133 -18.80 -10.37 -25.02
CA SER A 133 -19.91 -10.12 -25.96
C SER A 133 -20.86 -11.32 -26.05
N GLY A 134 -20.32 -12.54 -26.17
CA GLY A 134 -21.12 -13.77 -26.15
C GLY A 134 -21.89 -13.94 -24.84
N LEU A 135 -21.26 -13.68 -23.70
CA LEU A 135 -21.92 -13.72 -22.40
C LEU A 135 -23.05 -12.70 -22.29
N ARG A 136 -22.85 -11.48 -22.83
CA ARG A 136 -23.91 -10.45 -22.88
C ARG A 136 -25.16 -10.98 -23.60
N GLN A 137 -24.97 -11.60 -24.77
CA GLN A 137 -26.07 -12.20 -25.53
C GLN A 137 -26.78 -13.32 -24.75
N CYS A 138 -26.03 -14.16 -24.03
CA CYS A 138 -26.61 -15.21 -23.18
C CYS A 138 -27.42 -14.64 -21.99
N ILE A 139 -26.98 -13.53 -21.42
CA ILE A 139 -27.70 -12.83 -20.33
C ILE A 139 -28.99 -12.18 -20.86
N GLU A 140 -28.91 -11.51 -22.01
CA GLU A 140 -30.06 -10.81 -22.62
C GLU A 140 -31.16 -11.78 -23.07
N SER A 141 -30.77 -12.92 -23.64
CA SER A 141 -31.70 -13.97 -24.07
C SER A 141 -32.21 -14.87 -22.93
N GLY A 142 -31.61 -14.80 -21.75
CA GLY A 142 -31.92 -15.66 -20.61
C GLY A 142 -33.31 -15.41 -20.00
N ASN A 143 -33.92 -16.49 -19.49
CA ASN A 143 -35.20 -16.46 -18.79
C ASN A 143 -34.99 -16.12 -17.30
N MET A 144 -34.74 -14.84 -17.03
CA MET A 144 -34.51 -14.32 -15.69
C MET A 144 -35.32 -13.05 -15.45
N THR A 145 -35.49 -12.68 -14.18
CA THR A 145 -36.17 -11.43 -13.82
C THR A 145 -35.36 -10.23 -14.31
N VAL A 146 -36.05 -9.13 -14.65
CA VAL A 146 -35.42 -7.88 -15.13
C VAL A 146 -34.33 -7.40 -14.17
N ALA A 147 -34.63 -7.39 -12.86
CA ALA A 147 -33.66 -7.00 -11.83
C ALA A 147 -32.38 -7.85 -11.82
N LYS A 148 -32.50 -9.18 -12.02
CA LYS A 148 -31.32 -10.07 -12.08
C LYS A 148 -30.52 -9.84 -13.36
N ARG A 149 -31.20 -9.68 -14.50
CA ARG A 149 -30.56 -9.39 -15.79
C ARG A 149 -29.73 -8.11 -15.72
N GLU A 150 -30.34 -7.03 -15.22
CA GLU A 150 -29.67 -5.73 -15.06
C GLU A 150 -28.48 -5.82 -14.09
N ALA A 151 -28.62 -6.57 -12.99
CA ALA A 151 -27.52 -6.78 -12.05
C ALA A 151 -26.35 -7.53 -12.72
N LEU A 152 -26.61 -8.57 -13.53
CA LEU A 152 -25.58 -9.29 -14.26
C LEU A 152 -24.92 -8.43 -15.33
N LEU A 153 -25.71 -7.67 -16.11
CA LEU A 153 -25.18 -6.75 -17.12
C LEU A 153 -24.30 -5.68 -16.49
N LYS A 154 -24.71 -5.09 -15.36
CA LYS A 154 -23.90 -4.12 -14.61
C LYS A 154 -22.56 -4.72 -14.14
N LYS A 155 -22.56 -6.00 -13.75
CA LYS A 155 -21.31 -6.71 -13.38
C LYS A 155 -20.45 -7.03 -14.59
N LEU A 156 -21.07 -7.32 -15.74
CA LEU A 156 -20.38 -7.50 -17.01
C LEU A 156 -19.73 -6.19 -17.47
N ASP A 157 -20.42 -5.06 -17.38
CA ASP A 157 -19.89 -3.73 -17.69
C ASP A 157 -18.70 -3.38 -16.77
N ALA A 158 -18.81 -3.70 -15.47
CA ALA A 158 -17.71 -3.54 -14.53
C ALA A 158 -16.49 -4.40 -14.92
N PHE A 159 -16.71 -5.65 -15.32
CA PHE A 159 -15.64 -6.53 -15.80
C PHE A 159 -15.00 -6.02 -17.10
N GLU A 160 -15.81 -5.52 -18.03
CA GLU A 160 -15.35 -4.91 -19.28
C GLU A 160 -14.48 -3.67 -19.02
N SER A 161 -14.87 -2.82 -18.06
CA SER A 161 -14.02 -1.70 -17.63
C SER A 161 -12.70 -2.16 -16.98
N GLU A 162 -12.70 -3.30 -16.30
CA GLU A 162 -11.49 -3.89 -15.74
C GLU A 162 -10.55 -4.42 -16.83
N LEU A 163 -11.10 -5.00 -17.91
CA LEU A 163 -10.33 -5.47 -19.07
C LEU A 163 -9.60 -4.34 -19.81
N GLU A 164 -10.14 -3.11 -19.77
CA GLU A 164 -9.49 -1.95 -20.36
C GLU A 164 -8.25 -1.48 -19.58
N LYS A 165 -8.11 -1.85 -18.31
CA LYS A 165 -6.92 -1.54 -17.52
C LYS A 165 -5.68 -2.23 -18.10
N ARG A 166 -4.51 -1.67 -17.83
CA ARG A 166 -3.23 -2.26 -18.27
C ARG A 166 -3.03 -3.68 -17.73
N ARG A 167 -3.40 -3.90 -16.46
CA ARG A 167 -3.30 -5.20 -15.80
C ARG A 167 -4.68 -5.62 -15.31
N LEU A 168 -5.01 -6.89 -15.52
CA LEU A 168 -6.28 -7.49 -15.12
C LEU A 168 -6.10 -8.16 -13.76
N ASN A 169 -6.93 -7.82 -12.78
CA ASN A 169 -6.90 -8.45 -11.46
C ASN A 169 -7.53 -9.86 -11.51
N MET A 170 -6.76 -10.87 -11.10
CA MET A 170 -7.18 -12.28 -11.09
C MET A 170 -8.36 -12.53 -10.16
N LEU A 171 -8.41 -11.83 -9.02
CA LEU A 171 -9.53 -11.93 -8.08
C LEU A 171 -10.82 -11.39 -8.70
N THR A 172 -10.74 -10.33 -9.50
CA THR A 172 -11.90 -9.79 -10.22
C THR A 172 -12.42 -10.80 -11.24
N VAL A 173 -11.52 -11.46 -11.98
CA VAL A 173 -11.87 -12.55 -12.92
C VAL A 173 -12.54 -13.71 -12.18
N ALA A 174 -11.98 -14.16 -11.05
CA ALA A 174 -12.53 -15.26 -10.26
C ALA A 174 -13.91 -14.92 -9.68
N LYS A 175 -14.08 -13.70 -9.13
CA LYS A 175 -15.38 -13.20 -8.63
C LYS A 175 -16.43 -13.15 -9.74
N PHE A 176 -16.04 -12.66 -10.93
CA PHE A 176 -16.92 -12.63 -12.09
C PHE A 176 -17.34 -14.05 -12.52
N ALA A 177 -16.38 -14.97 -12.68
CA ALA A 177 -16.66 -16.35 -13.05
C ALA A 177 -17.58 -17.04 -12.04
N TYR A 178 -17.30 -16.90 -10.74
CA TYR A 178 -18.16 -17.43 -9.68
C TYR A 178 -19.59 -16.90 -9.78
N LEU A 179 -19.75 -15.59 -10.00
CA LEU A 179 -21.06 -14.96 -10.11
C LEU A 179 -21.86 -15.52 -11.30
N ILE A 180 -21.23 -15.67 -12.47
CA ILE A 180 -21.87 -16.27 -13.66
C ILE A 180 -22.24 -17.74 -13.40
N LEU A 181 -21.34 -18.54 -12.83
CA LEU A 181 -21.56 -19.96 -12.55
C LEU A 181 -22.58 -20.20 -11.43
N SER A 182 -22.76 -19.24 -10.52
CA SER A 182 -23.76 -19.34 -9.44
C SER A 182 -25.20 -19.20 -9.91
N VAL A 183 -25.42 -18.67 -11.13
CA VAL A 183 -26.76 -18.54 -11.71
C VAL A 183 -27.28 -19.92 -12.09
N PRO A 184 -28.42 -20.38 -11.57
CA PRO A 184 -28.96 -21.69 -11.87
C PRO A 184 -29.14 -21.92 -13.38
N GLY A 185 -28.74 -23.10 -13.86
CA GLY A 185 -28.72 -23.47 -15.28
C GLY A 185 -30.02 -23.18 -16.03
N THR A 186 -31.16 -23.33 -15.36
CA THR A 186 -32.50 -23.10 -15.92
C THR A 186 -32.81 -21.64 -16.27
N MET A 187 -32.04 -20.67 -15.76
CA MET A 187 -32.21 -19.26 -16.07
C MET A 187 -31.45 -18.82 -17.33
N TRP A 188 -30.51 -19.64 -17.80
CA TRP A 188 -29.74 -19.36 -19.01
C TRP A 188 -30.50 -19.79 -20.26
N ALA A 189 -30.42 -19.00 -21.32
CA ALA A 189 -30.88 -19.44 -22.64
C ALA A 189 -30.05 -20.63 -23.15
N SER A 190 -28.76 -20.65 -22.81
CA SER A 190 -27.86 -21.77 -23.09
C SER A 190 -26.79 -21.90 -22.00
N ALA A 191 -27.06 -22.74 -21.00
CA ALA A 191 -26.15 -22.95 -19.88
C ALA A 191 -24.77 -23.47 -20.34
N ASP A 192 -24.74 -24.39 -21.31
CA ASP A 192 -23.50 -24.95 -21.84
C ASP A 192 -22.61 -23.91 -22.53
N ILE A 193 -23.22 -22.98 -23.29
CA ILE A 193 -22.48 -21.90 -23.95
C ILE A 193 -21.94 -20.93 -22.89
N THR A 194 -22.75 -20.52 -21.92
CA THR A 194 -22.31 -19.65 -20.82
C THR A 194 -21.15 -20.28 -20.05
N HIS A 195 -21.22 -21.56 -19.73
CA HIS A 195 -20.15 -22.28 -19.04
C HIS A 195 -18.87 -22.32 -19.88
N LYS A 196 -18.97 -22.64 -21.18
CA LYS A 196 -17.82 -22.65 -22.10
C LYS A 196 -17.17 -21.28 -22.22
N LEU A 197 -17.94 -20.21 -22.41
CA LEU A 197 -17.43 -18.85 -22.49
C LEU A 197 -16.71 -18.43 -21.20
N THR A 198 -17.30 -18.73 -20.05
CA THR A 198 -16.70 -18.43 -18.74
C THR A 198 -15.40 -19.21 -18.53
N THR A 199 -15.38 -20.49 -18.91
CA THR A 199 -14.19 -21.34 -18.85
C THR A 199 -13.08 -20.82 -19.76
N ASN A 200 -13.42 -20.42 -20.99
CA ASN A 200 -12.47 -19.86 -21.95
C ASN A 200 -11.86 -18.54 -21.43
N ILE A 201 -12.66 -17.69 -20.79
CA ILE A 201 -12.14 -16.47 -20.13
C ILE A 201 -11.11 -16.84 -19.06
N MET A 202 -11.45 -17.75 -18.14
CA MET A 202 -10.53 -18.18 -17.09
C MET A 202 -9.25 -18.80 -17.65
N GLN A 203 -9.37 -19.67 -18.65
CA GLN A 203 -8.24 -20.32 -19.31
C GLN A 203 -7.33 -19.30 -20.00
N THR A 204 -7.90 -18.39 -20.79
CA THR A 204 -7.15 -17.36 -21.51
C THR A 204 -6.37 -16.45 -20.54
N VAL A 205 -6.98 -16.10 -19.41
CA VAL A 205 -6.31 -15.31 -18.37
C VAL A 205 -5.23 -16.13 -17.67
N ALA A 206 -5.46 -17.42 -17.40
CA ALA A 206 -4.46 -18.29 -16.80
C ALA A 206 -3.25 -18.51 -17.72
N GLU A 207 -3.47 -18.70 -19.02
CA GLU A 207 -2.41 -18.79 -20.02
C GLU A 207 -1.59 -17.49 -20.10
N ALA A 208 -2.26 -16.33 -20.04
CA ALA A 208 -1.58 -15.04 -19.97
C ALA A 208 -0.73 -14.90 -18.68
N LYS A 209 -1.21 -15.41 -17.53
CA LYS A 209 -0.42 -15.44 -16.28
C LYS A 209 0.83 -16.30 -16.42
N VAL A 210 0.70 -17.49 -17.01
CA VAL A 210 1.83 -18.41 -17.22
C VAL A 210 2.87 -17.77 -18.13
N ALA A 211 2.44 -17.19 -19.26
CA ALA A 211 3.34 -16.49 -20.17
C ALA A 211 4.05 -15.29 -19.51
N GLU A 212 3.34 -14.52 -18.69
CA GLU A 212 3.95 -13.44 -17.92
C GLU A 212 4.98 -13.98 -16.91
N ASP A 213 4.66 -15.05 -16.19
CA ASP A 213 5.58 -15.64 -15.20
C ASP A 213 6.85 -16.22 -15.83
N GLU A 214 6.74 -16.80 -17.02
CA GLU A 214 7.90 -17.23 -17.81
C GLU A 214 8.81 -16.06 -18.15
N THR A 215 8.25 -14.92 -18.56
CA THR A 215 9.03 -13.70 -18.83
C THR A 215 9.57 -13.03 -17.57
N ARG A 216 8.92 -13.25 -16.42
CA ARG A 216 9.30 -12.70 -15.12
C ARG A 216 10.38 -13.50 -14.42
N GLN A 217 10.84 -14.63 -14.97
CA GLN A 217 12.01 -15.33 -14.46
C GLN A 217 13.18 -14.33 -14.38
N PHE A 218 13.48 -13.92 -13.15
CA PHE A 218 14.54 -12.97 -12.88
C PHE A 218 15.84 -13.47 -13.53
N PRO A 219 16.70 -12.57 -14.05
CA PRO A 219 18.05 -12.99 -14.40
C PRO A 219 18.62 -13.71 -13.18
N ALA A 220 19.05 -14.97 -13.38
CA ALA A 220 19.56 -15.84 -12.31
C ALA A 220 20.41 -14.97 -11.38
N THR A 221 20.03 -14.90 -10.11
CA THR A 221 20.70 -14.06 -9.12
C THR A 221 22.17 -14.40 -9.19
N ALA A 222 22.97 -13.53 -9.82
CA ALA A 222 24.41 -13.64 -9.76
C ALA A 222 24.73 -13.73 -8.27
N PRO A 223 25.50 -14.74 -7.83
CA PRO A 223 25.74 -14.97 -6.41
C PRO A 223 26.15 -13.65 -5.79
N LEU A 224 25.38 -13.21 -4.77
CA LEU A 224 25.58 -11.93 -4.10
C LEU A 224 27.07 -11.79 -3.83
N LYS A 225 27.72 -10.86 -4.53
CA LYS A 225 29.14 -10.56 -4.34
C LYS A 225 29.25 -10.17 -2.88
N ALA A 226 29.88 -11.04 -2.07
CA ALA A 226 29.98 -10.87 -0.63
C ALA A 226 30.35 -9.43 -0.35
N LEU A 227 29.50 -8.74 0.44
CA LEU A 227 29.78 -7.39 0.89
C LEU A 227 31.22 -7.40 1.42
N SER A 228 32.08 -6.57 0.83
CA SER A 228 33.42 -6.36 1.36
C SER A 228 33.30 -6.08 2.85
N ALA A 229 34.09 -6.77 3.66
CA ALA A 229 34.05 -6.66 5.11
C ALA A 229 33.97 -5.18 5.56
N PRO A 230 33.25 -4.88 6.66
CA PRO A 230 33.13 -3.53 7.20
C PRO A 230 34.51 -2.85 7.18
N ARG A 231 34.58 -1.65 6.61
CA ARG A 231 35.81 -0.84 6.61
C ARG A 231 36.33 -0.85 8.04
N GLN A 232 37.53 -1.42 8.25
CA GLN A 232 38.19 -1.34 9.55
C GLN A 232 38.23 0.14 9.94
N PRO A 233 37.90 0.48 11.19
CA PRO A 233 38.01 1.86 11.65
C PRO A 233 39.43 2.31 11.34
N ALA A 234 39.53 3.40 10.57
CA ALA A 234 40.83 4.00 10.29
C ALA A 234 41.51 4.26 11.63
N PRO A 235 42.82 3.95 11.77
CA PRO A 235 43.54 4.29 12.99
C PRO A 235 43.29 5.78 13.25
N THR A 236 42.79 6.07 14.46
CA THR A 236 42.74 7.42 15.01
C THR A 236 44.11 8.03 14.77
N LYS A 237 44.20 8.97 13.83
CA LYS A 237 45.35 9.86 13.77
C LYS A 237 45.29 10.60 15.09
N ASP A 238 46.25 10.33 15.96
CA ASP A 238 46.56 11.18 17.10
C ASP A 238 46.63 12.60 16.56
N PHE A 239 45.60 13.39 16.86
CA PHE A 239 45.67 14.81 16.65
C PHE A 239 46.80 15.29 17.56
N PRO A 240 47.82 15.99 17.03
CA PRO A 240 48.87 16.52 17.87
C PRO A 240 48.22 17.43 18.91
N ASP A 241 48.59 17.20 20.17
CA ASP A 241 48.32 18.06 21.31
C ASP A 241 48.50 19.51 20.85
N PHE A 242 47.42 20.27 20.85
CA PHE A 242 47.49 21.70 20.63
C PHE A 242 48.08 22.28 21.93
N ASP A 243 49.41 22.30 21.99
CA ASP A 243 50.16 22.92 23.05
C ASP A 243 49.65 24.34 23.26
N SER A 244 49.27 24.60 24.51
CA SER A 244 48.69 25.81 25.03
C SER A 244 49.74 26.92 25.21
N ASP A 245 50.43 27.30 24.13
CA ASP A 245 51.50 28.32 24.13
C ASP A 245 51.24 29.44 23.09
N LEU A 246 50.00 29.93 23.03
CA LEU A 246 49.65 31.18 22.34
C LEU A 246 49.44 32.33 23.34
N ASP A 247 50.46 32.54 24.19
CA ASP A 247 50.69 33.79 24.91
C ASP A 247 51.84 34.52 24.18
N GLY A 248 51.54 35.39 23.23
CA GLY A 248 52.57 36.17 22.54
C GLY A 248 52.07 37.04 21.39
N ASP A 249 51.98 38.35 21.65
CA ASP A 249 51.86 39.47 20.71
C ASP A 249 50.53 39.66 19.94
N VAL A 250 49.61 40.37 20.61
CA VAL A 250 48.64 41.26 19.92
C VAL A 250 49.19 42.69 20.01
N PRO A 251 49.73 43.27 18.92
CA PRO A 251 50.18 44.65 18.92
C PRO A 251 48.99 45.61 18.79
N PHE A 252 49.02 46.68 19.61
CA PHE A 252 48.07 47.80 19.60
C PHE A 252 48.19 48.69 18.36
#